data_AF-A0A951Q6I0-F1
#
_entry.id   AF-A0A951Q6I0-F1
#
_cell.length_a   1.000
_cell.length_b   1.000
_cell.length_c   1.000
_cell.angle_alpha   90.00
_cell.angle_beta   90.00
_cell.angle_gamma   90.00
#
_symmetry.space_group_name_H-M   'P 1'
#
loop_
_entity.id
_entity.type
_entity.pdbx_description
1 polymer ?
#
loop_
_entity_poly.entity_id
_entity_poly.type
_entity_poly.pdbx_seq_one_letter_code
_entity_poly.pdbx_strand_id
1 'polypeptide(L)'
;MLTSDFDKTLAAIELNAARKLNWDYNQFKDCFTFIVNKEAIEIVPQKNHLKESDLQILKQALLDYGFQYKKTVDDSILVFEQDVELR
;
A
#
# COMPACT_ATOMS: atom_id res chain seq x y z
N MET A 1 14.92 -4.79 20.23
CA MET A 1 15.03 -3.65 19.31
C MET A 1 14.55 -4.11 17.95
N LEU A 2 13.23 -4.10 17.72
CA LEU A 2 12.67 -4.23 16.37
C LEU A 2 12.77 -2.83 15.77
N THR A 3 13.90 -2.53 15.15
CA THR A 3 13.90 -1.53 14.07
C THR A 3 13.00 -2.12 13.01
N SER A 4 11.70 -1.86 13.12
CA SER A 4 10.68 -2.29 12.18
C SER A 4 11.19 -1.89 10.80
N ASP A 5 11.63 -2.87 10.02
CA ASP A 5 12.24 -2.70 8.70
C ASP A 5 11.13 -2.38 7.69
N PHE A 6 10.35 -1.34 8.02
CA PHE A 6 9.14 -0.91 7.35
C PHE A 6 9.44 -0.60 5.89
N ASP A 7 10.62 -0.05 5.60
CA ASP A 7 11.13 0.14 4.25
C ASP A 7 11.26 -1.16 3.45
N LYS A 8 11.77 -2.24 4.06
CA LYS A 8 11.85 -3.56 3.38
C LYS A 8 10.47 -4.18 3.19
N THR A 9 9.61 -4.07 4.19
CA THR A 9 8.22 -4.54 4.10
C THR A 9 7.46 -3.77 3.03
N LEU A 10 7.62 -2.46 2.96
CA LEU A 10 7.01 -1.60 1.95
C LEU A 10 7.49 -1.98 0.55
N ALA A 11 8.80 -2.08 0.33
CA ALA A 11 9.33 -2.47 -0.99
C ALA A 11 8.80 -3.84 -1.43
N ALA A 12 8.62 -4.79 -0.50
CA ALA A 12 8.01 -6.08 -0.80
C ALA A 12 6.52 -5.96 -1.16
N ILE A 13 5.75 -5.13 -0.44
CA ILE A 13 4.35 -4.84 -0.75
C ILE A 13 4.23 -4.18 -2.12
N GLU A 14 5.05 -3.17 -2.41
CA GLU A 14 5.05 -2.46 -3.70
C GLU A 14 5.34 -3.42 -4.85
N LEU A 15 6.36 -4.28 -4.71
CA LEU A 15 6.69 -5.29 -5.72
C LEU A 15 5.59 -6.34 -5.89
N ASN A 16 4.97 -6.81 -4.80
CA ASN A 16 3.88 -7.77 -4.88
C ASN A 16 2.64 -7.16 -5.54
N ALA A 17 2.30 -5.93 -5.18
CA ALA A 17 1.20 -5.18 -5.77
C ALA A 17 1.44 -4.92 -7.26
N ALA A 18 2.62 -4.43 -7.65
CA ALA A 18 3.00 -4.23 -9.05
C ALA A 18 2.90 -5.53 -9.86
N ARG A 19 3.38 -6.66 -9.30
CA ARG A 19 3.26 -7.99 -9.91
C ARG A 19 1.82 -8.43 -10.11
N LYS A 20 0.97 -8.28 -9.09
CA LYS A 20 -0.46 -8.65 -9.17
C LYS A 20 -1.23 -7.77 -10.14
N LEU A 21 -0.85 -6.50 -10.27
CA LEU A 21 -1.40 -5.55 -11.24
C LEU A 21 -0.85 -5.78 -12.67
N ASN A 22 0.17 -6.62 -12.81
CA ASN A 22 0.92 -6.80 -14.05
C ASN A 22 1.46 -5.46 -14.59
N TRP A 23 1.92 -4.60 -13.69
CA TRP A 23 2.47 -3.28 -14.00
C TRP A 23 3.98 -3.28 -13.80
N ASP A 24 4.66 -2.45 -14.59
CA ASP A 24 6.06 -2.18 -14.38
C ASP A 24 6.25 -1.42 -13.05
N TYR A 25 7.34 -1.67 -12.32
CA TYR A 25 7.56 -1.02 -11.02
C TYR A 25 7.54 0.50 -11.14
N ASN A 26 8.06 1.04 -12.25
CA ASN A 26 8.03 2.47 -12.54
C ASN A 26 6.60 2.99 -12.76
N GLN A 27 5.74 2.25 -13.48
CA GLN A 27 4.33 2.62 -13.69
C GLN A 27 3.55 2.57 -12.38
N PHE A 28 3.85 1.58 -11.54
CA PHE A 28 3.26 1.45 -10.22
C PHE A 28 3.62 2.63 -9.32
N LYS A 29 4.90 3.03 -9.26
CA LYS A 29 5.35 4.18 -8.46
C LYS A 29 4.85 5.53 -8.99
N ASP A 30 4.58 5.62 -10.29
CA ASP A 30 3.93 6.79 -10.90
C ASP A 30 2.45 6.89 -10.51
N CYS A 31 1.75 5.75 -10.40
CA CYS A 31 0.33 5.70 -10.05
C CYS A 31 0.04 5.71 -8.54
N PHE A 32 0.95 5.20 -7.71
CA PHE A 32 0.77 5.08 -6.26
C PHE A 32 1.97 5.66 -5.54
N THR A 33 1.74 6.72 -4.78
CA THR A 33 2.74 7.26 -3.86
C THR A 33 2.52 6.70 -2.47
N PHE A 34 3.52 6.01 -1.92
CA PHE A 34 3.49 5.47 -0.57
C PHE A 34 4.20 6.43 0.38
N ILE A 35 3.54 6.76 1.47
CA ILE A 35 4.04 7.60 2.55
C ILE A 35 3.95 6.77 3.82
N VAL A 36 5.10 6.38 4.36
CA VAL A 36 5.15 5.61 5.60
C VAL A 36 5.21 6.57 6.78
N ASN A 37 4.22 6.48 7.64
CA ASN A 37 4.19 7.10 8.95
C ASN A 37 4.54 6.06 10.04
N LYS A 38 4.77 6.52 11.28
CA LYS A 38 5.26 5.67 12.38
C LYS A 38 4.44 4.39 12.62
N GLU A 39 3.15 4.39 12.29
CA GLU A 39 2.22 3.30 12.55
C GLU A 39 1.30 2.96 11.35
N ALA A 40 1.44 3.69 10.24
CA ALA A 40 0.52 3.60 9.10
C ALA A 40 1.24 3.81 7.76
N ILE A 41 0.73 3.16 6.71
CA ILE A 41 1.08 3.41 5.32
C ILE A 41 -0.06 4.22 4.70
N GLU A 42 0.27 5.42 4.28
CA GLU A 42 -0.63 6.26 3.50
C GLU A 42 -0.30 6.08 2.02
N ILE A 43 -1.34 5.86 1.22
CA ILE A 43 -1.19 5.65 -0.21
C ILE A 43 -1.99 6.72 -0.92
N VAL A 44 -1.32 7.45 -1.78
CA VAL A 44 -1.92 8.47 -2.64
C VAL A 44 -2.06 7.88 -4.06
N PRO A 45 -3.23 7.32 -4.41
CA PRO A 45 -3.58 6.95 -5.77
C PRO A 45 -3.70 8.19 -6.68
N GLN A 46 -2.96 8.20 -7.79
CA GLN A 46 -3.17 9.13 -8.90
C GLN A 46 -4.43 8.71 -9.67
N LYS A 47 -5.59 9.26 -9.26
CA LYS A 47 -6.94 8.89 -9.74
C LYS A 47 -7.11 8.86 -11.26
N ASN A 48 -6.29 9.58 -12.02
CA ASN A 48 -6.42 9.67 -13.47
C ASN A 48 -6.18 8.34 -14.22
N HIS A 49 -5.49 7.37 -13.62
CA HIS A 49 -5.08 6.13 -14.29
C HIS A 49 -5.55 4.84 -13.60
N LEU A 50 -6.32 4.96 -12.51
CA LEU A 50 -6.62 3.82 -11.63
C LEU A 50 -8.03 3.29 -11.81
N LYS A 51 -8.15 1.98 -11.99
CA LYS A 51 -9.42 1.26 -11.93
C LYS A 51 -9.72 0.83 -10.51
N GLU A 52 -11.00 0.64 -10.20
CA GLU A 52 -11.42 0.12 -8.90
C GLU A 52 -10.81 -1.27 -8.61
N SER A 53 -10.64 -2.09 -9.65
CA SER A 53 -9.94 -3.38 -9.56
C SER A 53 -8.49 -3.24 -9.09
N ASP A 54 -7.80 -2.18 -9.51
CA ASP A 54 -6.40 -1.97 -9.16
C ASP A 54 -6.26 -1.62 -7.68
N LEU A 55 -7.20 -0.82 -7.17
CA LEU A 55 -7.31 -0.50 -5.74
C LEU A 55 -7.62 -1.74 -4.89
N GLN A 56 -8.47 -2.65 -5.38
CA GLN A 56 -8.75 -3.90 -4.67
C GLN A 56 -7.53 -4.81 -4.59
N ILE A 57 -6.78 -4.94 -5.69
CA ILE A 57 -5.54 -5.72 -5.73
C ILE A 57 -4.50 -5.13 -4.74
N LEU A 58 -4.37 -3.81 -4.69
CA LEU A 58 -3.49 -3.14 -3.75
C LEU A 58 -3.91 -3.39 -2.29
N LYS A 59 -5.20 -3.27 -1.98
CA LYS A 59 -5.73 -3.58 -0.64
C LYS A 59 -5.44 -5.02 -0.21
N GLN A 60 -5.58 -5.98 -1.12
CA GLN A 60 -5.24 -7.38 -0.84
C GLN A 60 -3.73 -7.57 -0.64
N ALA A 61 -2.90 -6.91 -1.44
CA ALA A 61 -1.45 -6.97 -1.28
C ALA A 61 -1.00 -6.41 0.08
N LEU A 62 -1.63 -5.34 0.57
CA LEU A 62 -1.36 -4.81 1.91
C LEU A 62 -1.83 -5.75 3.01
N LEU A 63 -3.03 -6.33 2.86
CA LEU A 63 -3.60 -7.28 3.81
C LEU A 63 -2.73 -8.52 4.00
N ASP A 64 -2.12 -9.03 2.93
CA ASP A 64 -1.20 -10.19 2.95
C ASP A 64 0.04 -9.94 3.85
N TYR A 65 0.41 -8.67 4.04
CA TYR A 65 1.52 -8.25 4.90
C TYR A 65 1.05 -7.72 6.27
N GLY A 66 -0.24 -7.89 6.61
CA GLY A 66 -0.81 -7.45 7.88
C GLY A 66 -1.19 -5.97 7.93
N PHE A 67 -1.33 -5.30 6.79
CA PHE A 67 -1.82 -3.93 6.72
C PHE A 67 -3.29 -3.90 6.36
N GLN A 68 -4.12 -3.39 7.26
CA GLN A 68 -5.56 -3.27 7.03
C GLN A 68 -5.93 -1.83 6.66
N TYR A 69 -6.79 -1.70 5.66
CA TYR A 69 -7.37 -0.40 5.29
C TYR A 69 -8.17 0.16 6.47
N LYS A 70 -7.81 1.35 6.93
CA LYS A 70 -8.45 2.03 8.06
C LYS A 70 -9.49 3.04 7.60
N LYS A 71 -9.06 3.99 6.77
CA LYS A 71 -9.87 5.14 6.34
C LYS A 71 -9.27 5.79 5.09
N THR A 72 -10.09 6.57 4.40
CA THR A 72 -9.62 7.51 3.38
C THR A 72 -9.58 8.92 3.99
N VAL A 73 -8.47 9.62 3.80
CA VAL A 73 -8.28 11.04 4.16
C VAL A 73 -8.29 11.87 2.87
N ASP A 74 -8.86 13.07 2.92
CA ASP A 74 -8.95 14.00 1.79
C ASP A 74 -9.55 13.39 0.49
N ASP A 75 -10.45 12.42 0.67
CA ASP A 75 -11.13 11.67 -0.40
C ASP A 75 -10.19 10.94 -1.39
N SER A 76 -8.87 10.98 -1.14
CA SER A 76 -7.84 10.61 -2.12
C SER A 76 -6.65 9.89 -1.50
N ILE A 77 -6.48 9.91 -0.18
CA ILE A 77 -5.37 9.26 0.52
C ILE A 77 -5.91 8.05 1.27
N LEU A 78 -5.47 6.86 0.92
CA LEU A 78 -5.86 5.62 1.58
C LEU A 78 -4.90 5.34 2.73
N VAL A 79 -5.41 5.28 3.95
CA VAL A 79 -4.60 5.02 5.16
C VAL A 79 -4.75 3.55 5.54
N PHE A 80 -3.62 2.86 5.66
CA PHE A 80 -3.51 1.48 6.08
C PHE A 80 -2.70 1.41 7.36
N GLU A 81 -3.21 0.76 8.39
CA GLU A 81 -2.49 0.58 9.65
C GLU A 81 -2.00 -0.86 9.73
N GLN A 82 -0.83 -1.08 10.33
CA GLN A 82 -0.35 -2.43 10.59
C GLN A 82 -1.17 -3.00 11.75
N ASP A 83 -2.10 -3.89 11.44
CA ASP A 83 -2.91 -4.54 12.46
C ASP A 83 -2.14 -5.77 12.95
N VAL A 84 -1.49 -5.61 14.10
CA VAL A 84 -0.60 -6.62 14.70
C VAL A 84 -1.41 -7.69 15.48
N GLU A 85 -2.75 -7.68 15.41
CA GLU A 85 -3.59 -8.67 16.11
C GLU A 85 -3.60 -10.07 15.47
N LEU A 86 -2.86 -10.28 14.37
CA LEU A 86 -2.46 -11.63 13.93
C LEU A 86 -1.15 -12.03 14.62
N ARG A 87 -1.21 -12.23 15.94
CA ARG A 87 -0.20 -12.95 16.73
C ARG A 87 -0.76 -14.24 17.28
#